data_AF-A0A286GEE4-F1
#
_entry.id   AF-A0A286GEE4-F1
#
_cell.length_a   1.000
_cell.length_b   1.000
_cell.length_c   1.000
_cell.angle_alpha   90.00
_cell.angle_beta   90.00
_cell.angle_gamma   90.00
#
_symmetry.space_group_name_H-M   'P 1'
#
loop_
_entity.id
_entity.type
_entity.pdbx_description
1 polymer ?
#
loop_
_entity_poly.entity_id
_entity_poly.type
_entity_poly.pdbx_seq_one_letter_code
_entity_poly.pdbx_strand_id
1 'polypeptide(L)'
;MKHDATGGDALSLISIYEISKILGSSLDLEKTLHDVLNLLSSYLQMRRGIIALRQEKGGPARVVAASGLSRQSLKNGLCLFPPQVIDRVIGSGVPMVVGNAVTDSAFEEYLPHADAEAGDAVSVIAVPIKINGESRGMLSIEREWETEVRFKFESDVRFLTMVANLVGQTMRLHDTVASDRELLMAEKVKLEKRLREEVDAAQEELAIGNIIGDSAAMRRVFAEIQQVAPTRSTVLLRGESGTGKELIARAVHYLSPRSDKPFIKVNCAALPETLLESELFGHEKGAFTGATQERKGRFEQASGGTLFLDEIGEISASFQAKLLRVLQEGEFERVGGNKTIRVDVRLVCATNKNLEEAVAKGDFRADLYYRINVVPVFLPPLRDRKDDIPNLVRHFLTRFNQENDRSIDIAADAMQVFQSCYFPGNVRELENCVNRVATMTRGEVIHHIDLPCQRDLCLSSVLWRHRTPDDRPVGGLGAAPPEPRRERYAVGGGGGGGAAMPAPSVPVSMPARAVAADPGRHEDDEEDLSILDDDYEGSGGLTPRERLVAAMEKAGWVQAKAARLLGLTPRQIGYALKKHNIEVKRL
;
A
#
# COMPACT_ATOMS: atom_id res chain seq x y z
N MET A 1 -20.52 -59.35 48.74
CA MET A 1 -19.65 -58.62 47.79
C MET A 1 -19.95 -57.14 47.93
N LYS A 2 -18.95 -56.34 48.34
CA LYS A 2 -19.03 -54.89 48.43
C LYS A 2 -18.99 -54.33 47.01
N HIS A 3 -20.11 -53.82 46.50
CA HIS A 3 -20.12 -52.98 45.29
C HIS A 3 -20.00 -51.51 45.71
N ASP A 4 -18.81 -50.96 45.45
CA ASP A 4 -18.49 -49.58 45.06
C ASP A 4 -19.41 -48.44 45.54
N ALA A 5 -19.13 -47.92 46.75
CA ALA A 5 -19.48 -46.54 47.11
C ALA A 5 -18.44 -45.52 46.62
N THR A 6 -17.29 -45.98 46.11
CA THR A 6 -16.14 -45.17 45.65
C THR A 6 -16.23 -44.76 44.17
N GLY A 7 -17.00 -45.49 43.36
CA GLY A 7 -17.11 -45.22 41.91
C GLY A 7 -17.89 -43.96 41.54
N GLY A 8 -18.96 -43.64 42.29
CA GLY A 8 -19.87 -42.52 41.95
C GLY A 8 -19.28 -41.12 42.14
N ASP A 9 -18.38 -40.94 43.11
CA ASP A 9 -17.72 -39.65 43.36
C ASP A 9 -16.63 -39.36 42.32
N ALA A 10 -15.88 -40.38 41.89
CA ALA A 10 -14.86 -40.26 40.83
C ALA A 10 -15.49 -39.91 39.48
N LEU A 11 -16.62 -40.53 39.17
CA LEU A 11 -17.43 -40.27 37.98
C LEU A 11 -18.01 -38.83 37.98
N SER A 12 -18.44 -38.32 39.14
CA SER A 12 -18.94 -36.95 39.28
C SER A 12 -17.84 -35.91 39.03
N LEU A 13 -16.62 -36.16 39.49
CA LEU A 13 -15.46 -35.28 39.24
C LEU A 13 -15.06 -35.26 37.76
N ILE A 14 -15.09 -36.41 37.09
CA ILE A 14 -14.81 -36.51 35.64
C ILE A 14 -15.86 -35.71 34.85
N SER A 15 -17.14 -35.84 35.21
CA SER A 15 -18.20 -35.08 34.54
C SER A 15 -18.08 -33.58 34.74
N ILE A 16 -17.72 -33.11 35.94
CA ILE A 16 -17.46 -31.67 36.18
C ILE A 16 -16.29 -31.18 35.31
N TYR A 17 -15.23 -31.98 35.19
CA TYR A 17 -14.08 -31.65 34.36
C TYR A 17 -14.46 -31.53 32.88
N GLU A 18 -15.23 -32.47 32.33
CA GLU A 18 -15.69 -32.40 30.93
C GLU A 18 -16.66 -31.22 30.70
N ILE A 19 -17.56 -30.93 31.65
CA ILE A 19 -18.42 -29.73 31.62
C ILE A 19 -17.56 -28.46 31.59
N SER A 20 -16.50 -28.40 32.40
CA SER A 20 -15.61 -27.23 32.44
C SER A 20 -14.89 -27.00 31.11
N LYS A 21 -14.49 -28.08 30.40
CA LYS A 21 -13.90 -27.97 29.06
C LYS A 21 -14.90 -27.42 28.04
N ILE A 22 -16.13 -27.92 28.06
CA ILE A 22 -17.20 -27.45 27.17
C ILE A 22 -17.43 -25.96 27.42
N LEU A 23 -17.61 -25.57 28.69
CA LEU A 23 -17.82 -24.19 29.11
C LEU A 23 -16.66 -23.24 28.77
N GLY A 24 -15.43 -23.74 28.62
CA GLY A 24 -14.26 -22.95 28.22
C GLY A 24 -13.95 -22.95 26.72
N SER A 25 -14.66 -23.73 25.90
CA SER A 25 -14.29 -23.99 24.50
C SER A 25 -14.84 -22.99 23.49
N SER A 26 -15.92 -22.27 23.82
CA SER A 26 -16.64 -21.41 22.88
C SER A 26 -17.17 -20.14 23.55
N LEU A 27 -17.33 -19.09 22.73
CA LEU A 27 -18.03 -17.85 23.08
C LEU A 27 -19.50 -17.89 22.66
N ASP A 28 -20.05 -19.03 22.22
CA ASP A 28 -21.48 -19.16 21.93
C ASP A 28 -22.18 -19.75 23.17
N LEU A 29 -22.79 -18.89 23.99
CA LEU A 29 -23.40 -19.30 25.24
C LEU A 29 -24.55 -20.30 25.03
N GLU A 30 -25.46 -20.08 24.08
CA GLU A 30 -26.62 -20.96 23.88
C GLU A 30 -26.19 -22.36 23.44
N LYS A 31 -25.20 -22.44 22.54
CA LYS A 31 -24.62 -23.72 22.12
C LYS A 31 -23.92 -24.43 23.27
N THR A 32 -23.10 -23.71 24.02
CA THR A 32 -22.32 -24.27 25.14
C THR A 32 -23.25 -24.82 26.23
N LEU A 33 -24.33 -24.13 26.56
CA LEU A 33 -25.32 -24.60 27.54
C LEU A 33 -26.08 -25.85 27.08
N HIS A 34 -26.37 -25.99 25.78
CA HIS A 34 -26.93 -27.23 25.22
C HIS A 34 -25.95 -28.40 25.35
N ASP A 35 -24.67 -28.18 25.05
CA ASP A 35 -23.65 -29.22 25.12
C ASP A 35 -23.45 -29.69 26.58
N VAL A 36 -23.52 -28.78 27.56
CA VAL A 36 -23.54 -29.13 28.98
C VAL A 36 -24.74 -30.01 29.34
N LEU A 37 -25.95 -29.66 28.89
CA LEU A 37 -27.13 -30.48 29.14
C LEU A 37 -27.04 -31.87 28.49
N ASN A 38 -26.46 -31.99 27.31
CA ASN A 38 -26.27 -33.28 26.64
C ASN A 38 -25.24 -34.17 27.36
N LEU A 39 -24.21 -33.56 27.95
CA LEU A 39 -23.28 -34.31 28.79
C LEU A 39 -23.97 -34.77 30.09
N LEU A 40 -24.78 -33.89 30.69
CA LEU A 40 -25.55 -34.22 31.89
C LEU A 40 -26.55 -35.37 31.65
N SER A 41 -27.20 -35.46 30.49
CA SER A 41 -28.13 -36.57 30.22
C SER A 41 -27.45 -37.91 30.19
N SER A 42 -26.24 -37.97 29.64
CA SER A 42 -25.43 -39.19 29.58
C SER A 42 -24.98 -39.64 30.97
N TYR A 43 -24.70 -38.69 31.88
CA TYR A 43 -24.21 -38.98 33.22
C TYR A 43 -25.33 -39.28 34.22
N LEU A 44 -26.38 -38.47 34.18
CA LEU A 44 -27.46 -38.51 35.15
C LEU A 44 -28.60 -39.43 34.71
N GLN A 45 -28.55 -40.11 33.56
CA GLN A 45 -29.69 -40.87 33.03
C GLN A 45 -30.99 -40.06 33.09
N MET A 46 -30.88 -38.75 32.80
CA MET A 46 -32.00 -37.83 32.91
C MET A 46 -32.87 -37.93 31.66
N ARG A 47 -34.19 -37.86 31.84
CA ARG A 47 -35.16 -37.83 30.75
C ARG A 47 -35.08 -36.48 30.01
N ARG A 48 -35.07 -35.40 30.77
CA ARG A 48 -35.02 -34.01 30.27
C ARG A 48 -34.17 -33.13 31.15
N GLY A 49 -33.62 -32.09 30.55
CA GLY A 49 -32.90 -31.04 31.28
C GLY A 49 -33.14 -29.69 30.64
N ILE A 50 -33.26 -28.64 31.46
CA ILE A 50 -33.62 -27.30 31.04
C ILE A 50 -32.73 -26.29 31.75
N ILE A 51 -32.22 -25.32 30.98
CA ILE A 51 -31.56 -24.13 31.51
C ILE A 51 -32.40 -22.91 31.14
N ALA A 52 -32.86 -22.19 32.15
CA ALA A 52 -33.58 -20.94 32.02
C ALA A 52 -32.74 -19.79 32.57
N LEU A 53 -32.62 -18.70 31.81
CA LEU A 53 -31.86 -17.52 32.19
C LEU A 53 -32.75 -16.29 32.21
N ARG A 54 -32.42 -15.34 33.08
CA ARG A 54 -33.07 -14.05 33.18
C ARG A 54 -32.07 -12.97 32.75
N GLN A 55 -32.38 -12.23 31.68
CA GLN A 55 -31.50 -11.19 31.14
C GLN A 55 -31.40 -9.97 32.08
N GLU A 56 -32.52 -9.54 32.66
CA GLU A 56 -32.59 -8.35 33.53
C GLU A 56 -33.23 -8.67 34.88
N LYS A 57 -32.80 -7.97 35.93
CA LYS A 57 -33.36 -8.15 37.27
C LYS A 57 -34.84 -7.79 37.30
N GLY A 58 -35.70 -8.78 37.53
CA GLY A 58 -37.15 -8.63 37.53
C GLY A 58 -37.85 -8.86 36.19
N GLY A 59 -37.10 -9.12 35.12
CA GLY A 59 -37.65 -9.52 33.82
C GLY A 59 -38.08 -11.00 33.76
N PRO A 60 -38.82 -11.42 32.71
CA PRO A 60 -39.21 -12.81 32.54
C PRO A 60 -37.98 -13.70 32.28
N ALA A 61 -37.94 -14.88 32.88
CA ALA A 61 -36.92 -15.88 32.57
C ALA A 61 -37.26 -16.59 31.25
N ARG A 62 -36.26 -16.80 30.39
CA ARG A 62 -36.40 -17.52 29.11
C ARG A 62 -35.59 -18.80 29.15
N VAL A 63 -36.16 -19.89 28.62
CA VAL A 63 -35.41 -21.12 28.36
C VAL A 63 -34.42 -20.88 27.23
N VAL A 64 -33.13 -21.07 27.52
CA VAL A 64 -32.03 -20.87 26.55
C VAL A 64 -31.45 -22.18 26.05
N ALA A 65 -31.60 -23.26 26.82
CA ALA A 65 -31.17 -24.59 26.42
C ALA A 65 -32.08 -25.67 27.00
N ALA A 66 -32.30 -26.73 26.22
CA ALA A 66 -32.98 -27.93 26.67
C ALA A 66 -32.38 -29.19 26.04
N SER A 67 -32.44 -30.31 26.76
CA SER A 67 -32.08 -31.64 26.30
C SER A 67 -33.21 -32.62 26.60
N GLY A 68 -33.39 -33.64 25.76
CA GLY A 68 -34.55 -34.54 25.81
C GLY A 68 -35.82 -34.01 25.12
N LEU A 69 -35.70 -32.96 24.30
CA LEU A 69 -36.78 -32.35 23.50
C LEU A 69 -36.34 -32.15 22.04
N SER A 70 -37.27 -32.23 21.08
CA SER A 70 -36.96 -31.97 19.66
C SER A 70 -36.67 -30.48 19.40
N ARG A 71 -35.73 -30.16 18.49
CA ARG A 71 -35.41 -28.77 18.09
C ARG A 71 -36.62 -27.99 17.52
N GLN A 72 -37.62 -28.66 16.97
CA GLN A 72 -38.87 -28.03 16.49
C GLN A 72 -39.80 -27.65 17.65
N SER A 73 -39.88 -28.47 18.71
CA SER A 73 -40.67 -28.19 19.92
C SER A 73 -40.17 -26.94 20.66
N LEU A 74 -38.85 -26.71 20.66
CA LEU A 74 -38.23 -25.50 21.22
C LEU A 74 -38.56 -24.22 20.43
N LYS A 75 -38.59 -24.30 19.09
CA LYS A 75 -38.94 -23.15 18.22
C LYS A 75 -40.41 -22.78 18.26
N ASN A 76 -41.29 -23.76 18.53
CA ASN A 76 -42.74 -23.56 18.59
C ASN A 76 -43.24 -23.15 19.99
N GLY A 77 -42.35 -22.90 20.95
CA GLY A 77 -42.73 -22.47 22.30
C GLY A 77 -43.35 -23.57 23.18
N LEU A 78 -43.24 -24.85 22.80
CA LEU A 78 -43.84 -25.98 23.51
C LEU A 78 -43.02 -26.43 24.74
N CYS A 79 -41.88 -25.80 25.02
CA CYS A 79 -41.07 -26.04 26.22
C CYS A 79 -41.65 -25.27 27.43
N LEU A 80 -42.89 -25.59 27.81
CA LEU A 80 -43.65 -24.91 28.87
C LEU A 80 -43.25 -25.38 30.27
N PHE A 81 -41.96 -25.34 30.62
CA PHE A 81 -41.58 -25.60 32.01
C PHE A 81 -42.29 -24.57 32.91
N PRO A 82 -42.90 -24.97 34.04
CA PRO A 82 -43.78 -24.09 34.80
C PRO A 82 -43.07 -22.78 35.21
N PRO A 83 -43.51 -21.61 34.72
CA PRO A 83 -42.80 -20.34 34.98
C PRO A 83 -42.78 -20.00 36.46
N GLN A 84 -43.82 -20.41 37.21
CA GLN A 84 -43.91 -20.25 38.66
C GLN A 84 -42.76 -20.98 39.39
N VAL A 85 -42.32 -22.13 38.87
CA VAL A 85 -41.19 -22.89 39.43
C VAL A 85 -39.87 -22.19 39.12
N ILE A 86 -39.70 -21.73 37.86
CA ILE A 86 -38.51 -20.99 37.44
C ILE A 86 -38.35 -19.74 38.32
N ASP A 87 -39.42 -18.96 38.46
CA ASP A 87 -39.41 -17.73 39.25
C ASP A 87 -39.22 -17.99 40.75
N ARG A 88 -39.73 -19.11 41.27
CA ARG A 88 -39.51 -19.51 42.66
C ARG A 88 -38.05 -19.89 42.93
N VAL A 89 -37.42 -20.68 42.07
CA VAL A 89 -36.02 -21.09 42.23
C VAL A 89 -35.08 -19.90 42.04
N ILE A 90 -35.33 -19.07 41.02
CA ILE A 90 -34.57 -17.84 40.80
C ILE A 90 -34.79 -16.84 41.94
N GLY A 91 -36.03 -16.63 42.38
CA GLY A 91 -36.36 -15.66 43.41
C GLY A 91 -35.88 -16.04 44.81
N SER A 92 -35.98 -17.32 45.19
CA SER A 92 -35.50 -17.82 46.48
C SER A 92 -33.99 -18.06 46.51
N GLY A 93 -33.38 -18.40 45.37
CA GLY A 93 -31.97 -18.78 45.30
C GLY A 93 -31.63 -20.08 46.03
N VAL A 94 -32.64 -20.95 46.26
CA VAL A 94 -32.52 -22.25 46.94
C VAL A 94 -32.94 -23.36 45.97
N PRO A 95 -32.24 -24.52 45.97
CA PRO A 95 -32.67 -25.69 45.20
C PRO A 95 -34.07 -26.18 45.57
N MET A 96 -34.80 -26.69 44.59
CA MET A 96 -36.10 -27.30 44.76
C MET A 96 -36.05 -28.76 44.28
N VAL A 97 -36.60 -29.68 45.07
CA VAL A 97 -36.70 -31.10 44.74
C VAL A 97 -38.15 -31.52 44.86
N VAL A 98 -38.69 -32.12 43.81
CA VAL A 98 -40.03 -32.70 43.77
C VAL A 98 -39.86 -34.19 43.52
N GLY A 99 -40.27 -35.01 44.50
CA GLY A 99 -40.10 -36.46 44.43
C GLY A 99 -40.99 -37.09 43.35
N ASN A 100 -42.26 -36.70 43.29
CA ASN A 100 -43.18 -37.11 42.23
C ASN A 100 -43.96 -35.91 41.69
N ALA A 101 -43.54 -35.43 40.52
CA ALA A 101 -44.15 -34.30 39.82
C ALA A 101 -45.57 -34.59 39.35
N VAL A 102 -45.94 -35.87 39.11
CA VAL A 102 -47.31 -36.25 38.69
C VAL A 102 -48.35 -35.92 39.75
N THR A 103 -47.94 -35.90 41.02
CA THR A 103 -48.82 -35.56 42.16
C THR A 103 -48.75 -34.09 42.57
N ASP A 104 -47.89 -33.28 41.94
CA ASP A 104 -47.66 -31.88 42.30
C ASP A 104 -48.43 -30.94 41.36
N SER A 105 -49.29 -30.08 41.92
CA SER A 105 -50.14 -29.17 41.14
C SER A 105 -49.35 -28.15 40.32
N ALA A 106 -48.07 -27.90 40.65
CA ALA A 106 -47.22 -27.02 39.85
C ALA A 106 -46.85 -27.59 38.47
N PHE A 107 -47.02 -28.91 38.25
CA PHE A 107 -46.60 -29.62 37.03
C PHE A 107 -47.77 -30.26 36.27
N GLU A 108 -49.02 -30.03 36.69
CA GLU A 108 -50.24 -30.61 36.12
C GLU A 108 -50.40 -30.31 34.61
N GLU A 109 -50.08 -29.08 34.19
CA GLU A 109 -50.12 -28.65 32.78
C GLU A 109 -48.85 -29.02 31.99
N TYR A 110 -47.77 -29.42 32.67
CA TYR A 110 -46.45 -29.65 32.08
C TYR A 110 -46.23 -31.11 31.66
N LEU A 111 -46.67 -32.06 32.49
CA LEU A 111 -46.42 -33.49 32.33
C LEU A 111 -47.17 -34.19 31.17
N PRO A 112 -48.37 -33.75 30.71
CA PRO A 112 -49.04 -34.36 29.56
C PRO A 112 -48.27 -34.21 28.23
N HIS A 113 -47.37 -33.24 28.15
CA HIS A 113 -46.47 -33.03 27.01
C HIS A 113 -45.13 -33.78 27.18
N ALA A 114 -45.05 -34.68 28.16
CA ALA A 114 -43.82 -35.35 28.56
C ALA A 114 -43.57 -36.74 27.95
N ASP A 115 -44.49 -37.29 27.15
CA ASP A 115 -44.50 -38.71 26.73
C ASP A 115 -44.54 -39.68 27.93
N ALA A 116 -45.04 -39.25 29.09
CA ALA A 116 -45.15 -40.11 30.27
C ALA A 116 -46.34 -41.06 30.06
N GLU A 117 -46.11 -42.38 30.15
CA GLU A 117 -47.23 -43.31 30.22
C GLU A 117 -47.98 -43.09 31.54
N ALA A 118 -49.29 -43.34 31.54
CA ALA A 118 -50.12 -43.19 32.74
C ALA A 118 -49.66 -44.17 33.83
N GLY A 119 -48.73 -43.76 34.69
CA GLY A 119 -48.13 -44.58 35.74
C GLY A 119 -46.68 -44.23 36.12
N ASP A 120 -45.95 -43.49 35.27
CA ASP A 120 -44.55 -43.16 35.54
C ASP A 120 -44.43 -42.06 36.61
N ALA A 121 -43.83 -42.39 37.75
CA ALA A 121 -43.45 -41.37 38.73
C ALA A 121 -42.21 -40.62 38.20
N VAL A 122 -42.25 -39.29 38.16
CA VAL A 122 -41.16 -38.45 37.64
C VAL A 122 -40.67 -37.52 38.73
N SER A 123 -39.37 -37.51 39.01
CA SER A 123 -38.73 -36.58 39.93
C SER A 123 -38.12 -35.38 39.20
N VAL A 124 -38.21 -34.21 39.82
CA VAL A 124 -37.67 -32.95 39.29
C VAL A 124 -36.69 -32.37 40.30
N ILE A 125 -35.48 -32.04 39.84
CA ILE A 125 -34.48 -31.32 40.63
C ILE A 125 -34.15 -30.04 39.91
N ALA A 126 -34.38 -28.90 40.56
CA ALA A 126 -34.08 -27.57 40.04
C ALA A 126 -33.11 -26.84 40.97
N VAL A 127 -32.00 -26.35 40.43
CA VAL A 127 -30.98 -25.59 41.15
C VAL A 127 -30.82 -24.19 40.58
N PRO A 128 -30.56 -23.18 41.41
CA PRO A 128 -30.30 -21.82 40.94
C PRO A 128 -28.92 -21.67 40.31
N ILE A 129 -28.84 -20.95 39.20
CA ILE A 129 -27.59 -20.47 38.59
C ILE A 129 -27.29 -19.09 39.16
N LYS A 130 -26.20 -18.98 39.93
CA LYS A 130 -25.82 -17.76 40.64
C LYS A 130 -24.66 -17.04 39.96
N ILE A 131 -24.80 -15.72 39.83
CA ILE A 131 -23.76 -14.80 39.37
C ILE A 131 -23.57 -13.76 40.47
N ASN A 132 -22.38 -13.67 41.05
CA ASN A 132 -22.05 -12.77 42.17
C ASN A 132 -23.02 -12.90 43.38
N GLY A 133 -23.49 -14.11 43.66
CA GLY A 133 -24.45 -14.37 44.76
C GLY A 133 -25.91 -14.09 44.44
N GLU A 134 -26.20 -13.45 43.30
CA GLU A 134 -27.54 -13.23 42.78
C GLU A 134 -27.94 -14.39 41.86
N SER A 135 -29.13 -14.95 42.04
CA SER A 135 -29.64 -15.99 41.14
C SER A 135 -30.16 -15.35 39.85
N ARG A 136 -29.55 -15.70 38.72
CA ARG A 136 -29.90 -15.19 37.38
C ARG A 136 -30.43 -16.26 36.44
N GLY A 137 -30.50 -17.51 36.89
CA GLY A 137 -31.05 -18.60 36.12
C GLY A 137 -31.37 -19.82 36.96
N MET A 138 -31.80 -20.86 36.27
CA MET A 138 -32.15 -22.15 36.84
C MET A 138 -31.65 -23.25 35.91
N LEU A 139 -31.05 -24.29 36.49
CA LEU A 139 -30.78 -25.57 35.84
C LEU A 139 -31.74 -26.60 36.46
N SER A 140 -32.55 -27.25 35.63
CA SER A 140 -33.48 -28.30 36.05
C SER A 140 -33.20 -29.59 35.31
N ILE A 141 -33.41 -30.72 35.98
CA ILE A 141 -33.41 -32.05 35.38
C ILE A 141 -34.65 -32.84 35.81
N GLU A 142 -35.01 -33.81 34.97
CA GLU A 142 -36.11 -34.75 35.18
C GLU A 142 -35.60 -36.19 35.10
N ARG A 143 -36.08 -37.05 36.00
CA ARG A 143 -35.73 -38.48 36.05
C ARG A 143 -36.93 -39.33 36.41
N GLU A 144 -36.98 -40.55 35.88
CA GLU A 144 -37.94 -41.57 36.31
C GLU A 144 -37.66 -41.99 37.76
N TRP A 145 -38.73 -42.18 38.53
CA TRP A 145 -38.69 -42.55 39.94
C TRP A 145 -38.89 -44.06 40.08
N GLU A 146 -37.84 -44.77 40.49
CA GLU A 146 -37.92 -46.19 40.86
C GLU A 146 -38.24 -46.32 42.36
N THR A 147 -39.35 -47.00 42.68
CA THR A 147 -39.89 -47.16 44.05
C THR A 147 -39.00 -47.96 45.00
N GLU A 148 -37.97 -48.67 44.51
CA GLU A 148 -37.11 -49.54 45.33
C GLU A 148 -35.72 -48.97 45.67
N VAL A 149 -35.29 -47.86 45.05
CA VAL A 149 -33.97 -47.26 45.28
C VAL A 149 -34.12 -45.90 45.96
N ARG A 150 -33.72 -45.81 47.24
CA ARG A 150 -33.55 -44.52 47.94
C ARG A 150 -32.38 -43.75 47.32
N PHE A 151 -32.58 -43.11 46.18
CA PHE A 151 -31.59 -42.18 45.64
C PHE A 151 -31.37 -41.03 46.62
N LYS A 152 -30.10 -40.73 46.92
CA LYS A 152 -29.72 -39.59 47.76
C LYS A 152 -29.83 -38.31 46.92
N PHE A 153 -31.02 -37.72 46.84
CA PHE A 153 -31.25 -36.40 46.23
C PHE A 153 -30.21 -35.34 46.64
N GLU A 154 -29.67 -35.45 47.86
CA GLU A 154 -28.61 -34.60 48.38
C GLU A 154 -27.30 -34.63 47.56
N SER A 155 -26.95 -35.77 46.94
CA SER A 155 -25.76 -35.89 46.09
C SER A 155 -25.97 -35.21 44.73
N ASP A 156 -27.12 -35.45 44.11
CA ASP A 156 -27.48 -34.85 42.82
C ASP A 156 -27.66 -33.33 42.94
N VAL A 157 -28.31 -32.86 44.01
CA VAL A 157 -28.44 -31.42 44.28
C VAL A 157 -27.06 -30.79 44.44
N ARG A 158 -26.13 -31.42 45.16
CA ARG A 158 -24.75 -30.92 45.29
C ARG A 158 -24.03 -30.87 43.94
N PHE A 159 -24.13 -31.94 43.16
CA PHE A 159 -23.52 -32.03 41.83
C PHE A 159 -24.07 -30.96 40.87
N LEU A 160 -25.40 -30.88 40.73
CA LEU A 160 -26.06 -29.88 39.89
C LEU A 160 -25.76 -28.45 40.36
N THR A 161 -25.65 -28.22 41.67
CA THR A 161 -25.24 -26.91 42.20
C THR A 161 -23.82 -26.55 41.78
N MET A 162 -22.88 -27.50 41.77
CA MET A 162 -21.52 -27.27 41.26
C MET A 162 -21.53 -26.92 39.77
N VAL A 163 -22.32 -27.64 38.98
CA VAL A 163 -22.48 -27.37 37.54
C VAL A 163 -23.13 -26.00 37.30
N ALA A 164 -24.19 -25.66 38.03
CA ALA A 164 -24.88 -24.38 37.95
C ALA A 164 -23.96 -23.20 38.33
N ASN A 165 -23.04 -23.39 39.29
CA ASN A 165 -22.03 -22.40 39.61
C ASN A 165 -21.02 -22.20 38.47
N LEU A 166 -20.56 -23.27 37.82
CA LEU A 166 -19.67 -23.17 36.66
C LEU A 166 -20.35 -22.44 35.50
N VAL A 167 -21.60 -22.81 35.21
CA VAL A 167 -22.44 -22.11 34.22
C VAL A 167 -22.54 -20.62 34.55
N GLY A 168 -22.80 -20.26 35.81
CA GLY A 168 -22.86 -18.87 36.26
C GLY A 168 -21.55 -18.10 36.07
N GLN A 169 -20.39 -18.72 36.34
CA GLN A 169 -19.09 -18.09 36.11
C GLN A 169 -18.81 -17.87 34.61
N THR A 170 -19.13 -18.86 33.77
CA THR A 170 -18.97 -18.74 32.31
C THR A 170 -19.83 -17.63 31.73
N MET A 171 -21.08 -17.51 32.19
CA MET A 171 -21.96 -16.41 31.80
C MET A 171 -21.34 -15.04 32.14
N ARG A 172 -20.81 -14.88 33.36
CA ARG A 172 -20.14 -13.63 33.76
C ARG A 172 -18.96 -13.27 32.86
N LEU A 173 -18.13 -14.28 32.53
CA LEU A 173 -17.00 -14.07 31.64
C LEU A 173 -17.47 -13.65 30.24
N HIS A 174 -18.51 -14.31 29.72
CA HIS A 174 -19.09 -13.99 28.43
C HIS A 174 -19.66 -12.56 28.38
N ASP A 175 -20.40 -12.13 29.41
CA ASP A 175 -20.95 -10.77 29.51
C ASP A 175 -19.84 -9.70 29.53
N THR A 176 -18.73 -9.99 30.21
CA THR A 176 -17.56 -9.08 30.27
C THR A 176 -16.87 -8.96 28.91
N VAL A 177 -16.62 -10.10 28.24
CA VAL A 177 -15.97 -10.13 26.92
C VAL A 177 -16.83 -9.47 25.85
N ALA A 178 -18.16 -9.64 25.90
CA ALA A 178 -19.09 -8.98 24.99
C ALA A 178 -19.03 -7.45 25.15
N SER A 179 -19.05 -6.96 26.40
CA SER A 179 -18.99 -5.52 26.71
C SER A 179 -17.67 -4.88 26.25
N ASP A 180 -16.53 -5.54 26.51
CA ASP A 180 -15.21 -5.04 26.09
C ASP A 180 -15.08 -4.98 24.56
N ARG A 181 -15.65 -5.97 23.86
CA ARG A 181 -15.64 -6.01 22.40
C ARG A 181 -16.44 -4.86 21.80
N GLU A 182 -17.59 -4.51 22.37
CA GLU A 182 -18.40 -3.38 21.91
C GLU A 182 -17.67 -2.05 22.08
N LEU A 183 -17.02 -1.84 23.24
CA LEU A 183 -16.20 -0.65 23.50
C LEU A 183 -15.05 -0.51 22.50
N LEU A 184 -14.30 -1.59 22.28
CA LEU A 184 -13.17 -1.59 21.34
C LEU A 184 -13.61 -1.34 19.89
N MET A 185 -14.76 -1.88 19.48
CA MET A 185 -15.31 -1.62 18.15
C MET A 185 -15.74 -0.17 17.97
N ALA A 186 -16.37 0.43 18.99
CA ALA A 186 -16.77 1.84 18.96
C ALA A 186 -15.55 2.77 18.89
N GLU A 187 -14.50 2.47 19.66
CA GLU A 187 -13.25 3.23 19.63
C GLU A 187 -12.54 3.10 18.27
N LYS A 188 -12.47 1.89 17.71
CA LYS A 188 -11.92 1.64 16.37
C LYS A 188 -12.63 2.47 15.32
N VAL A 189 -13.98 2.46 15.30
CA VAL A 189 -14.76 3.24 14.33
C VAL A 189 -14.49 4.74 14.48
N LYS A 190 -14.36 5.24 15.72
CA LYS A 190 -14.04 6.64 15.99
C LYS A 190 -12.64 7.04 15.51
N LEU A 191 -11.65 6.17 15.73
CA LEU A 191 -10.28 6.37 15.26
C LEU A 191 -10.19 6.32 13.73
N GLU A 192 -10.83 5.35 13.08
CA GLU A 192 -10.89 5.26 11.63
C GLU A 192 -11.55 6.49 11.00
N LYS A 193 -12.60 7.03 11.63
CA LYS A 193 -13.24 8.27 11.20
C LYS A 193 -12.30 9.47 11.29
N ARG A 194 -11.61 9.65 12.42
CA ARG A 194 -10.64 10.75 12.59
C ARG A 194 -9.47 10.66 11.61
N LEU A 195 -8.93 9.46 11.41
CA LEU A 195 -7.84 9.25 10.48
C LEU A 195 -8.25 9.58 9.04
N ARG A 196 -9.48 9.22 8.64
CA ARG A 196 -10.03 9.63 7.34
C ARG A 196 -10.16 11.14 7.24
N GLU A 197 -10.74 11.80 8.24
CA GLU A 197 -10.90 13.26 8.25
C GLU A 197 -9.54 13.99 8.19
N GLU A 198 -8.51 13.50 8.87
CA GLU A 198 -7.15 14.06 8.81
C GLU A 198 -6.48 13.84 7.45
N VAL A 199 -6.65 12.65 6.85
CA VAL A 199 -6.13 12.34 5.51
C VAL A 199 -6.85 13.18 4.45
N ASP A 200 -8.17 13.29 4.53
CA ASP A 200 -8.99 14.06 3.59
C ASP A 200 -8.67 15.56 3.71
N ALA A 201 -8.49 16.10 4.91
CA ALA A 201 -8.08 17.49 5.13
C ALA A 201 -6.65 17.77 4.62
N ALA A 202 -5.70 16.84 4.84
CA ALA A 202 -4.35 16.95 4.28
C ALA A 202 -4.35 16.85 2.75
N GLN A 203 -5.25 16.05 2.17
CA GLN A 203 -5.45 15.93 0.73
C GLN A 203 -6.12 17.17 0.13
N GLU A 204 -7.08 17.80 0.83
CA GLU A 204 -7.70 19.06 0.43
C GLU A 204 -6.70 20.23 0.49
N GLU A 205 -5.83 20.29 1.49
CA GLU A 205 -4.72 21.26 1.52
C GLU A 205 -3.69 21.02 0.39
N LEU A 206 -3.50 19.77 -0.04
CA LEU A 206 -2.68 19.41 -1.21
C LEU A 206 -3.41 19.64 -2.55
N ALA A 207 -4.75 19.67 -2.56
CA ALA A 207 -5.56 19.92 -3.75
C ALA A 207 -5.46 21.39 -4.25
N ILE A 208 -4.89 22.28 -3.43
CA ILE A 208 -4.67 23.71 -3.74
C ILE A 208 -3.76 23.91 -4.98
N GLY A 209 -3.07 22.86 -5.46
CA GLY A 209 -2.15 22.93 -6.60
C GLY A 209 -2.59 22.32 -7.93
N ASN A 210 -3.74 21.64 -8.03
CA ASN A 210 -4.04 20.76 -9.19
C ASN A 210 -2.92 19.73 -9.47
N ILE A 211 -2.13 19.34 -8.47
CA ILE A 211 -1.04 18.37 -8.66
C ILE A 211 -1.60 16.98 -8.39
N ILE A 212 -1.51 16.11 -9.40
CA ILE A 212 -2.00 14.74 -9.33
C ILE A 212 -0.83 13.79 -9.14
N GLY A 213 -0.90 12.98 -8.08
CA GLY A 213 0.02 11.88 -7.84
C GLY A 213 -0.24 11.23 -6.49
N ASP A 214 -0.32 9.90 -6.45
CA ASP A 214 -0.44 9.10 -5.24
C ASP A 214 0.68 8.06 -5.09
N SER A 215 1.57 7.98 -6.09
CA SER A 215 2.74 7.10 -6.05
C SER A 215 3.66 7.40 -4.86
N ALA A 216 4.34 6.37 -4.36
CA ALA A 216 5.29 6.52 -3.25
C ALA A 216 6.44 7.50 -3.57
N ALA A 217 6.80 7.65 -4.85
CA ALA A 217 7.78 8.63 -5.29
C ALA A 217 7.24 10.07 -5.16
N MET A 218 5.99 10.32 -5.57
CA MET A 218 5.36 11.63 -5.44
C MET A 218 5.05 12.00 -3.99
N ARG A 219 4.64 11.05 -3.14
CA ARG A 219 4.41 11.31 -1.71
C ARG A 219 5.68 11.82 -1.00
N ARG A 220 6.87 11.31 -1.38
CA ARG A 220 8.15 11.82 -0.87
C ARG A 220 8.38 13.27 -1.29
N VAL A 221 8.14 13.59 -2.56
CA VAL A 221 8.25 14.96 -3.08
C VAL A 221 7.28 15.91 -2.36
N PHE A 222 6.04 15.48 -2.10
CA PHE A 222 5.08 16.29 -1.34
C PHE A 222 5.51 16.52 0.11
N ALA A 223 6.05 15.50 0.78
CA ALA A 223 6.58 15.66 2.14
C ALA A 223 7.76 16.65 2.18
N GLU A 224 8.68 16.58 1.22
CA GLU A 224 9.76 17.56 1.08
C GLU A 224 9.22 18.97 0.85
N ILE A 225 8.23 19.14 -0.02
CA ILE A 225 7.61 20.44 -0.29
C ILE A 225 6.95 20.99 0.97
N GLN A 226 6.19 20.19 1.72
CA GLN A 226 5.54 20.61 2.96
C GLN A 226 6.56 21.06 4.02
N GLN A 227 7.70 20.38 4.11
CA GLN A 227 8.77 20.77 5.03
C GLN A 227 9.45 22.08 4.62
N VAL A 228 9.61 22.31 3.31
CA VAL A 228 10.43 23.40 2.78
C VAL A 228 9.61 24.66 2.50
N ALA A 229 8.32 24.55 2.20
CA ALA A 229 7.45 25.67 1.87
C ALA A 229 7.37 26.75 2.97
N PRO A 230 7.33 26.42 4.27
CA PRO A 230 7.36 27.41 5.36
C PRO A 230 8.68 28.20 5.46
N THR A 231 9.77 27.69 4.87
CA THR A 231 11.11 28.27 5.01
C THR A 231 11.39 29.36 3.98
N ARG A 232 12.33 30.26 4.30
CA ARG A 232 12.82 31.30 3.37
C ARG A 232 13.91 30.80 2.41
N SER A 233 14.28 29.53 2.49
CA SER A 233 15.38 28.95 1.71
C SER A 233 15.07 28.89 0.22
N THR A 234 16.13 28.96 -0.59
CA THR A 234 16.07 28.74 -2.04
C THR A 234 15.82 27.27 -2.33
N VAL A 235 14.88 27.00 -3.24
CA VAL A 235 14.52 25.63 -3.65
C VAL A 235 14.97 25.40 -5.07
N LEU A 236 15.68 24.30 -5.33
CA LEU A 236 16.10 23.88 -6.65
C LEU A 236 15.34 22.63 -7.08
N LEU A 237 14.40 22.79 -8.01
CA LEU A 237 13.63 21.71 -8.61
C LEU A 237 14.43 21.06 -9.75
N ARG A 238 14.76 19.79 -9.57
CA ARG A 238 15.49 19.00 -10.57
C ARG A 238 14.58 17.95 -11.17
N GLY A 239 14.68 17.76 -12.47
CA GLY A 239 13.98 16.67 -13.15
C GLY A 239 13.85 16.92 -14.63
N GLU A 240 13.51 15.87 -15.36
CA GLU A 240 13.35 15.91 -16.81
C GLU A 240 12.30 16.94 -17.26
N SER A 241 12.34 17.30 -18.54
CA SER A 241 11.31 18.16 -19.11
C SER A 241 9.94 17.47 -19.04
N GLY A 242 8.89 18.25 -18.77
CA GLY A 242 7.52 17.75 -18.73
C GLY A 242 7.11 16.98 -17.47
N THR A 243 7.91 16.96 -16.39
CA THR A 243 7.53 16.30 -15.11
C THR A 243 6.58 17.10 -14.23
N GLY A 244 6.34 18.37 -14.54
CA GLY A 244 5.45 19.27 -13.78
C GLY A 244 6.16 20.23 -12.82
N LYS A 245 7.44 20.57 -13.08
CA LYS A 245 8.24 21.50 -12.23
C LYS A 245 7.54 22.83 -11.95
N GLU A 246 6.83 23.43 -12.92
CA GLU A 246 6.07 24.68 -12.70
C GLU A 246 4.95 24.50 -11.67
N LEU A 247 4.22 23.37 -11.70
CA LEU A 247 3.15 23.10 -10.74
C LEU A 247 3.70 22.91 -9.33
N ILE A 248 4.82 22.19 -9.21
CA ILE A 248 5.52 22.03 -7.92
C ILE A 248 6.00 23.40 -7.39
N ALA A 249 6.57 24.26 -8.25
CA ALA A 249 6.98 25.60 -7.84
C ALA A 249 5.81 26.44 -7.32
N ARG A 250 4.63 26.32 -7.94
CA ARG A 250 3.41 26.97 -7.45
C ARG A 250 2.99 26.41 -6.09
N ALA A 251 3.01 25.10 -5.89
CA ALA A 251 2.68 24.50 -4.61
C ALA A 251 3.63 24.96 -3.49
N VAL A 252 4.93 25.04 -3.77
CA VAL A 252 5.94 25.58 -2.84
C VAL A 252 5.63 27.03 -2.44
N HIS A 253 5.03 27.82 -3.34
CA HIS A 253 4.61 29.19 -3.06
C HIS A 253 3.30 29.25 -2.25
N TYR A 254 2.27 28.49 -2.65
CA TYR A 254 0.97 28.47 -1.97
C TYR A 254 1.04 27.93 -0.55
N LEU A 255 1.93 26.96 -0.29
CA LEU A 255 2.17 26.41 1.06
C LEU A 255 3.13 27.26 1.91
N SER A 256 3.57 28.42 1.40
CA SER A 256 4.49 29.31 2.12
C SER A 256 3.77 30.45 2.81
N PRO A 257 4.40 31.14 3.78
CA PRO A 257 3.85 32.35 4.39
C PRO A 257 3.68 33.53 3.41
N ARG A 258 4.11 33.35 2.15
CA ARG A 258 4.01 34.33 1.06
C ARG A 258 2.92 33.95 0.04
N SER A 259 1.99 33.05 0.36
CA SER A 259 0.89 32.62 -0.52
C SER A 259 0.07 33.78 -1.10
N ASP A 260 -0.13 34.84 -0.32
CA ASP A 260 -0.91 36.02 -0.71
C ASP A 260 -0.09 37.08 -1.47
N LYS A 261 1.20 36.82 -1.69
CA LYS A 261 2.17 37.72 -2.33
C LYS A 261 2.37 37.33 -3.80
N PRO A 262 2.94 38.21 -4.65
CA PRO A 262 3.10 37.89 -6.06
C PRO A 262 3.98 36.65 -6.29
N PHE A 263 3.50 35.74 -7.13
CA PHE A 263 4.27 34.65 -7.74
C PHE A 263 4.62 35.03 -9.18
N ILE A 264 5.87 35.41 -9.42
CA ILE A 264 6.34 35.82 -10.75
C ILE A 264 7.14 34.68 -11.38
N LYS A 265 6.78 34.29 -12.59
CA LYS A 265 7.44 33.21 -13.35
C LYS A 265 8.23 33.77 -14.53
N VAL A 266 9.43 33.24 -14.73
CA VAL A 266 10.31 33.58 -15.86
C VAL A 266 10.95 32.31 -16.41
N ASN A 267 10.84 32.10 -17.71
CA ASN A 267 11.55 31.03 -18.40
C ASN A 267 12.82 31.61 -19.03
N CYS A 268 13.98 31.16 -18.58
CA CYS A 268 15.27 31.69 -19.00
C CYS A 268 15.66 31.24 -20.42
N ALA A 269 15.17 30.08 -20.86
CA ALA A 269 15.48 29.53 -22.19
C ALA A 269 14.63 30.17 -23.31
N ALA A 270 13.53 30.86 -22.98
CA ALA A 270 12.61 31.41 -23.96
C ALA A 270 13.04 32.78 -24.53
N LEU A 271 14.00 33.47 -23.89
CA LEU A 271 14.37 34.84 -24.23
C LEU A 271 15.86 34.94 -24.59
N PRO A 272 16.23 35.74 -25.61
CA PRO A 272 17.60 36.15 -25.83
C PRO A 272 18.16 36.87 -24.59
N GLU A 273 19.48 36.76 -24.37
CA GLU A 273 20.17 37.28 -23.19
C GLU A 273 19.84 38.75 -22.88
N THR A 274 19.91 39.64 -23.88
CA THR A 274 19.65 41.07 -23.70
C THR A 274 18.22 41.38 -23.27
N LEU A 275 17.25 40.60 -23.75
CA LEU A 275 15.85 40.70 -23.36
C LEU A 275 15.60 40.08 -21.99
N LEU A 276 16.30 38.98 -21.66
CA LEU A 276 16.22 38.34 -20.35
C LEU A 276 16.70 39.29 -19.25
N GLU A 277 17.82 39.98 -19.46
CA GLU A 277 18.33 40.99 -18.52
C GLU A 277 17.34 42.15 -18.32
N SER A 278 16.80 42.67 -19.43
CA SER A 278 15.83 43.76 -19.42
C SER A 278 14.50 43.37 -18.77
N GLU A 279 14.03 42.13 -18.93
CA GLU A 279 12.83 41.63 -18.25
C GLU A 279 13.07 41.41 -16.76
N LEU A 280 14.18 40.76 -16.36
CA LEU A 280 14.44 40.42 -14.96
C LEU A 280 14.81 41.63 -14.10
N PHE A 281 15.73 42.48 -14.57
CA PHE A 281 16.24 43.63 -13.81
C PHE A 281 15.52 44.94 -14.18
N GLY A 282 14.85 45.01 -15.33
CA GLY A 282 14.27 46.26 -15.81
C GLY A 282 15.32 47.16 -16.46
N HIS A 283 14.86 48.23 -17.09
CA HIS A 283 15.74 49.17 -17.80
C HIS A 283 15.31 50.62 -17.59
N GLU A 284 16.28 51.52 -17.65
CA GLU A 284 16.03 52.97 -17.71
C GLU A 284 15.82 53.43 -19.15
N LYS A 285 15.25 54.63 -19.30
CA LYS A 285 15.05 55.26 -20.61
C LYS A 285 16.40 55.45 -21.30
N GLY A 286 16.53 54.92 -22.52
CA GLY A 286 17.76 55.02 -23.32
C GLY A 286 18.79 53.91 -23.08
N ALA A 287 18.47 52.86 -22.31
CA ALA A 287 19.38 51.74 -22.05
C ALA A 287 19.77 50.93 -23.30
N PHE A 288 18.89 50.86 -24.31
CA PHE A 288 19.14 50.22 -25.61
C PHE A 288 18.23 50.83 -26.69
N THR A 289 18.48 50.50 -27.97
CA THR A 289 17.67 50.96 -29.11
C THR A 289 16.22 50.44 -28.98
N GLY A 290 15.29 51.33 -28.65
CA GLY A 290 13.87 51.00 -28.39
C GLY A 290 13.42 51.18 -26.93
N ALA A 291 14.32 51.52 -26.01
CA ALA A 291 14.00 51.81 -24.61
C ALA A 291 13.42 53.24 -24.43
N THR A 292 12.22 53.48 -24.96
CA THR A 292 11.57 54.80 -24.96
C THR A 292 11.05 55.21 -23.58
N GLN A 293 10.76 54.24 -22.72
CA GLN A 293 10.23 54.40 -21.36
C GLN A 293 11.00 53.52 -20.37
N GLU A 294 10.98 53.90 -19.10
CA GLU A 294 11.47 53.05 -18.01
C GLU A 294 10.53 51.85 -17.81
N ARG A 295 11.09 50.66 -17.55
CA ARG A 295 10.32 49.46 -17.22
C ARG A 295 10.87 48.76 -15.98
N LYS A 296 9.98 48.46 -15.04
CA LYS A 296 10.29 47.69 -13.82
C LYS A 296 10.57 46.22 -14.14
N GLY A 297 11.65 45.68 -13.59
CA GLY A 297 12.03 44.28 -13.76
C GLY A 297 11.16 43.30 -12.96
N ARG A 298 11.25 42.00 -13.29
CA ARG A 298 10.56 40.93 -12.56
C ARG A 298 11.01 40.81 -11.10
N PHE A 299 12.28 41.09 -10.78
CA PHE A 299 12.73 41.13 -9.38
C PHE A 299 12.01 42.22 -8.57
N GLU A 300 11.81 43.40 -9.15
CA GLU A 300 11.07 44.49 -8.51
C GLU A 300 9.58 44.12 -8.33
N GLN A 301 8.99 43.49 -9.35
CA GLN A 301 7.59 43.01 -9.30
C GLN A 301 7.38 41.87 -8.29
N ALA A 302 8.39 41.04 -8.07
CA ALA A 302 8.34 39.91 -7.14
C ALA A 302 8.73 40.28 -5.70
N SER A 303 9.03 41.55 -5.42
CA SER A 303 9.46 42.00 -4.09
C SER A 303 8.39 41.69 -3.03
N GLY A 304 8.81 41.04 -1.94
CA GLY A 304 7.93 40.51 -0.89
C GLY A 304 7.28 39.17 -1.23
N GLY A 305 7.43 38.66 -2.46
CA GLY A 305 6.81 37.45 -2.97
C GLY A 305 7.82 36.34 -3.31
N THR A 306 7.53 35.61 -4.40
CA THR A 306 8.34 34.49 -4.89
C THR A 306 8.63 34.66 -6.38
N LEU A 307 9.88 34.46 -6.79
CA LEU A 307 10.32 34.44 -8.17
C LEU A 307 10.68 33.01 -8.57
N PHE A 308 10.02 32.51 -9.61
CA PHE A 308 10.29 31.22 -10.21
C PHE A 308 11.12 31.39 -11.49
N LEU A 309 12.32 30.81 -11.50
CA LEU A 309 13.22 30.77 -12.67
C LEU A 309 13.24 29.35 -13.25
N ASP A 310 12.61 29.18 -14.41
CA ASP A 310 12.64 27.92 -15.14
C ASP A 310 13.83 27.88 -16.11
N GLU A 311 14.37 26.68 -16.30
CA GLU A 311 15.57 26.38 -17.08
C GLU A 311 16.79 27.25 -16.72
N ILE A 312 17.10 27.34 -15.42
CA ILE A 312 18.26 28.12 -14.92
C ILE A 312 19.61 27.62 -15.45
N GLY A 313 19.69 26.38 -15.95
CA GLY A 313 20.90 25.80 -16.54
C GLY A 313 21.23 26.28 -17.96
N GLU A 314 20.40 27.15 -18.57
CA GLU A 314 20.60 27.71 -19.91
C GLU A 314 21.09 29.18 -19.89
N ILE A 315 21.39 29.74 -18.72
CA ILE A 315 21.77 31.16 -18.59
C ILE A 315 23.23 31.43 -18.95
N SER A 316 23.50 32.61 -19.53
CA SER A 316 24.85 33.08 -19.85
C SER A 316 25.68 33.41 -18.60
N ALA A 317 27.01 33.36 -18.71
CA ALA A 317 27.93 33.61 -17.59
C ALA A 317 27.85 35.04 -17.01
N SER A 318 27.60 36.03 -17.86
CA SER A 318 27.28 37.43 -17.49
C SER A 318 26.03 37.50 -16.62
N PHE A 319 24.97 36.78 -17.01
CA PHE A 319 23.73 36.73 -16.26
C PHE A 319 23.91 36.03 -14.90
N GLN A 320 24.71 34.95 -14.85
CA GLN A 320 25.06 34.26 -13.60
C GLN A 320 25.69 35.20 -12.58
N ALA A 321 26.60 36.08 -13.02
CA ALA A 321 27.26 37.06 -12.16
C ALA A 321 26.26 38.07 -11.55
N LYS A 322 25.33 38.58 -12.36
CA LYS A 322 24.29 39.52 -11.89
C LYS A 322 23.33 38.86 -10.92
N LEU A 323 22.86 37.64 -11.24
CA LEU A 323 21.97 36.88 -10.37
C LEU A 323 22.62 36.57 -9.01
N LEU A 324 23.91 36.23 -9.01
CA LEU A 324 24.67 36.01 -7.79
C LEU A 324 24.69 37.24 -6.89
N ARG A 325 24.91 38.44 -7.45
CA ARG A 325 24.88 39.70 -6.70
C ARG A 325 23.53 39.92 -6.02
N VAL A 326 22.43 39.68 -6.72
CA VAL A 326 21.08 39.78 -6.15
C VAL A 326 20.87 38.78 -5.01
N LEU A 327 21.36 37.54 -5.16
CA LEU A 327 21.20 36.50 -4.14
C LEU A 327 22.08 36.69 -2.90
N GLN A 328 23.20 37.40 -3.02
CA GLN A 328 24.11 37.69 -1.92
C GLN A 328 23.72 38.98 -1.18
N GLU A 329 23.50 40.05 -1.93
CA GLU A 329 23.32 41.41 -1.39
C GLU A 329 21.83 41.80 -1.24
N GLY A 330 20.91 41.12 -1.93
CA GLY A 330 19.49 41.52 -1.98
C GLY A 330 19.26 42.81 -2.78
N GLU A 331 20.22 43.18 -3.63
CA GLU A 331 20.28 44.44 -4.35
C GLU A 331 20.61 44.21 -5.82
N PHE A 332 20.04 45.04 -6.70
CA PHE A 332 20.41 45.06 -8.13
C PHE A 332 20.30 46.47 -8.71
N GLU A 333 20.89 46.65 -9.90
CA GLU A 333 20.84 47.87 -10.69
C GLU A 333 20.07 47.60 -11.99
N ARG A 334 19.30 48.58 -12.47
CA ARG A 334 18.60 48.47 -13.76
C ARG A 334 19.60 48.53 -14.91
N VAL A 335 19.24 47.92 -16.04
CA VAL A 335 20.06 48.01 -17.25
C VAL A 335 20.15 49.48 -17.68
N GLY A 336 21.39 49.99 -17.77
CA GLY A 336 21.69 51.38 -18.14
C GLY A 336 21.56 52.40 -17.01
N GLY A 337 21.20 51.98 -15.79
CA GLY A 337 21.05 52.85 -14.62
C GLY A 337 22.06 52.50 -13.52
N ASN A 338 22.39 53.49 -12.68
CA ASN A 338 23.31 53.31 -11.54
C ASN A 338 22.57 53.27 -10.19
N LYS A 339 21.24 53.29 -10.22
CA LYS A 339 20.41 53.29 -9.01
C LYS A 339 20.27 51.87 -8.48
N THR A 340 20.78 51.65 -7.28
CA THR A 340 20.65 50.37 -6.57
C THR A 340 19.25 50.22 -5.97
N ILE A 341 18.64 49.05 -6.16
CA ILE A 341 17.29 48.72 -5.72
C ILE A 341 17.35 47.49 -4.82
N ARG A 342 16.86 47.63 -3.57
CA ARG A 342 16.71 46.53 -2.62
C ARG A 342 15.42 45.75 -2.86
N VAL A 343 15.52 44.43 -2.87
CA VAL A 343 14.37 43.52 -3.00
C VAL A 343 14.47 42.32 -2.06
N ASP A 344 13.34 41.91 -1.49
CA ASP A 344 13.22 40.69 -0.70
C ASP A 344 12.40 39.65 -1.48
N VAL A 345 13.07 38.73 -2.17
CA VAL A 345 12.42 37.75 -3.05
C VAL A 345 12.84 36.35 -2.65
N ARG A 346 11.86 35.45 -2.49
CA ARG A 346 12.13 34.02 -2.35
C ARG A 346 12.38 33.43 -3.73
N LEU A 347 13.50 32.75 -3.91
CA LEU A 347 13.86 32.17 -5.20
C LEU A 347 13.49 30.69 -5.26
N VAL A 348 12.81 30.28 -6.34
CA VAL A 348 12.59 28.88 -6.70
C VAL A 348 13.16 28.69 -8.12
N CYS A 349 14.12 27.80 -8.26
CA CYS A 349 14.76 27.52 -9.54
C CYS A 349 14.36 26.14 -10.06
N ALA A 350 14.27 25.97 -11.38
CA ALA A 350 14.08 24.67 -12.01
C ALA A 350 15.10 24.44 -13.13
N THR A 351 15.53 23.19 -13.30
CA THR A 351 16.38 22.79 -14.43
C THR A 351 16.21 21.30 -14.75
N ASN A 352 16.39 20.98 -16.03
CA ASN A 352 16.54 19.60 -16.52
C ASN A 352 18.01 19.15 -16.68
N LYS A 353 18.98 20.06 -16.56
CA LYS A 353 20.41 19.77 -16.72
C LYS A 353 21.04 19.32 -15.41
N ASN A 354 22.08 18.50 -15.54
CA ASN A 354 22.99 18.21 -14.44
C ASN A 354 23.91 19.42 -14.21
N LEU A 355 23.62 20.22 -13.18
CA LEU A 355 24.40 21.42 -12.89
C LEU A 355 25.81 21.10 -12.40
N GLU A 356 26.02 19.96 -11.73
CA GLU A 356 27.33 19.51 -11.27
C GLU A 356 28.28 19.29 -12.46
N GLU A 357 27.78 18.65 -13.52
CA GLU A 357 28.54 18.47 -14.76
C GLU A 357 28.80 19.80 -15.48
N ALA A 358 27.82 20.72 -15.47
CA ALA A 358 27.98 22.05 -16.06
C ALA A 358 29.05 22.89 -15.33
N VAL A 359 29.12 22.77 -13.99
CA VAL A 359 30.16 23.39 -13.18
C VAL A 359 31.53 22.77 -13.48
N ALA A 360 31.62 21.45 -13.60
CA ALA A 360 32.86 20.77 -13.94
C ALA A 360 33.40 21.15 -15.33
N LYS A 361 32.51 21.45 -16.29
CA LYS A 361 32.85 21.92 -17.64
C LYS A 361 33.17 23.42 -17.72
N GLY A 362 32.86 24.19 -16.68
CA GLY A 362 33.04 25.65 -16.65
C GLY A 362 31.89 26.45 -17.29
N ASP A 363 30.81 25.79 -17.69
CA ASP A 363 29.62 26.44 -18.27
C ASP A 363 28.76 27.14 -17.20
N PHE A 364 28.87 26.68 -15.95
CA PHE A 364 28.13 27.24 -14.82
C PHE A 364 29.07 27.55 -13.65
N ARG A 365 28.89 28.70 -12.99
CA ARG A 365 29.75 29.10 -11.89
C ARG A 365 29.43 28.32 -10.60
N ALA A 366 30.48 27.84 -9.94
CA ALA A 366 30.36 27.09 -8.69
C ALA A 366 29.73 27.91 -7.55
N ASP A 367 30.06 29.20 -7.44
CA ASP A 367 29.53 30.09 -6.40
C ASP A 367 28.00 30.28 -6.47
N LEU A 368 27.47 30.46 -7.68
CA LEU A 368 26.03 30.51 -7.91
C LEU A 368 25.38 29.15 -7.62
N TYR A 369 26.00 28.06 -8.05
CA TYR A 369 25.50 26.70 -7.80
C TYR A 369 25.29 26.45 -6.30
N TYR A 370 26.27 26.75 -5.45
CA TYR A 370 26.12 26.55 -4.00
C TYR A 370 25.05 27.46 -3.37
N ARG A 371 24.77 28.62 -3.96
CA ARG A 371 23.73 29.54 -3.46
C ARG A 371 22.32 29.13 -3.86
N ILE A 372 22.16 28.47 -5.01
CA ILE A 372 20.85 27.99 -5.47
C ILE A 372 20.54 26.56 -4.99
N ASN A 373 21.56 25.72 -4.83
CA ASN A 373 21.43 24.33 -4.41
C ASN A 373 21.36 24.18 -2.88
N VAL A 374 20.51 24.97 -2.22
CA VAL A 374 20.31 24.90 -0.76
C VAL A 374 19.40 23.74 -0.40
N VAL A 375 18.25 23.63 -1.10
CA VAL A 375 17.32 22.51 -0.96
C VAL A 375 17.01 21.94 -2.35
N PRO A 376 17.66 20.84 -2.75
CA PRO A 376 17.33 20.16 -4.00
C PRO A 376 16.10 19.27 -3.82
N VAL A 377 15.11 19.42 -4.70
CA VAL A 377 13.93 18.55 -4.79
C VAL A 377 13.95 17.86 -6.14
N PHE A 378 13.98 16.53 -6.13
CA PHE A 378 14.06 15.72 -7.35
C PHE A 378 12.67 15.23 -7.77
N LEU A 379 12.19 15.69 -8.92
CA LEU A 379 10.93 15.23 -9.50
C LEU A 379 11.17 13.94 -10.30
N PRO A 380 10.51 12.83 -9.92
CA PRO A 380 10.63 11.57 -10.64
C PRO A 380 10.02 11.68 -12.04
N PRO A 381 10.65 11.07 -13.06
CA PRO A 381 10.06 10.93 -14.37
C PRO A 381 8.82 10.02 -14.30
N LEU A 382 7.89 10.18 -15.24
CA LEU A 382 6.60 9.49 -15.26
C LEU A 382 6.75 7.96 -15.26
N ARG A 383 7.81 7.45 -15.89
CA ARG A 383 8.16 6.02 -15.92
C ARG A 383 8.43 5.39 -14.55
N ASP A 384 8.86 6.19 -13.57
CA ASP A 384 9.15 5.74 -12.20
C ASP A 384 7.92 5.86 -11.29
N ARG A 385 6.82 6.42 -11.80
CA ARG A 385 5.53 6.61 -11.10
C ARG A 385 4.33 6.19 -11.96
N LYS A 386 4.38 4.94 -12.45
CA LYS A 386 3.33 4.40 -13.35
C LYS A 386 1.94 4.36 -12.72
N ASP A 387 1.87 4.21 -11.39
CA ASP A 387 0.62 4.21 -10.63
C ASP A 387 -0.17 5.52 -10.76
N ASP A 388 0.50 6.62 -11.09
CA ASP A 388 -0.13 7.93 -11.27
C ASP A 388 -0.77 8.11 -12.66
N ILE A 389 -0.37 7.29 -13.65
CA ILE A 389 -0.81 7.42 -15.05
C ILE A 389 -2.34 7.34 -15.17
N PRO A 390 -3.06 6.39 -14.55
CA PRO A 390 -4.52 6.32 -14.68
C PRO A 390 -5.24 7.58 -14.18
N ASN A 391 -4.77 8.15 -13.07
CA ASN A 391 -5.37 9.35 -12.49
C ASN A 391 -5.08 10.59 -13.35
N LEU A 392 -3.85 10.70 -13.87
CA LEU A 392 -3.47 11.77 -14.81
C LEU A 392 -4.29 11.71 -16.10
N VAL A 393 -4.43 10.52 -16.68
CA VAL A 393 -5.20 10.29 -17.92
C VAL A 393 -6.66 10.68 -17.74
N ARG A 394 -7.29 10.24 -16.63
CA ARG A 394 -8.67 10.62 -16.32
C ARG A 394 -8.82 12.13 -16.17
N HIS A 395 -7.91 12.78 -15.46
CA HIS A 395 -7.96 14.24 -15.28
C HIS A 395 -7.88 15.00 -16.61
N PHE A 396 -6.92 14.64 -17.48
CA PHE A 396 -6.81 15.27 -18.79
C PHE A 396 -8.03 15.01 -19.67
N LEU A 397 -8.59 13.81 -19.62
CA LEU A 397 -9.82 13.48 -20.35
C LEU A 397 -11.03 14.27 -19.84
N THR A 398 -11.21 14.36 -18.52
CA THR A 398 -12.27 15.17 -17.91
C THR A 398 -12.15 16.63 -18.33
N ARG A 399 -10.94 17.19 -18.32
CA ARG A 399 -10.69 18.55 -18.78
C ARG A 399 -11.01 18.72 -20.27
N PHE A 400 -10.56 17.79 -21.11
CA PHE A 400 -10.86 17.79 -22.54
C PHE A 400 -12.38 17.73 -22.81
N ASN A 401 -13.08 16.86 -22.09
CA ASN A 401 -14.53 16.70 -22.19
C ASN A 401 -15.26 17.99 -21.81
N GLN A 402 -14.84 18.68 -20.74
CA GLN A 402 -15.39 19.96 -20.33
C GLN A 402 -15.12 21.08 -21.35
N GLU A 403 -13.93 21.13 -21.94
CA GLU A 403 -13.57 22.16 -22.92
C GLU A 403 -14.25 21.96 -24.30
N ASN A 404 -14.69 20.74 -24.62
CA ASN A 404 -15.22 20.38 -25.94
C ASN A 404 -16.69 19.90 -25.91
N ASP A 405 -17.37 20.01 -24.76
CA ASP A 405 -18.75 19.52 -24.54
C ASP A 405 -18.95 18.06 -25.00
N ARG A 406 -17.97 17.19 -24.69
CA ARG A 406 -18.03 15.75 -24.98
C ARG A 406 -18.07 14.93 -23.71
N SER A 407 -18.54 13.69 -23.82
CA SER A 407 -18.49 12.70 -22.73
C SER A 407 -17.78 11.44 -23.22
N ILE A 408 -16.45 11.53 -23.34
CA ILE A 408 -15.61 10.40 -23.74
C ILE A 408 -15.07 9.70 -22.50
N ASP A 409 -15.15 8.37 -22.48
CA ASP A 409 -14.54 7.50 -21.47
C ASP A 409 -13.38 6.68 -22.04
N ILE A 410 -12.57 6.06 -21.16
CA ILE A 410 -11.44 5.22 -21.54
C ILE A 410 -11.69 3.78 -21.10
N ALA A 411 -11.59 2.85 -22.06
CA ALA A 411 -11.69 1.43 -21.77
C ALA A 411 -10.42 0.88 -21.09
N ALA A 412 -10.58 -0.24 -20.38
CA ALA A 412 -9.50 -0.84 -19.58
C ALA A 412 -8.29 -1.29 -20.43
N ASP A 413 -8.55 -1.72 -21.67
CA ASP A 413 -7.53 -2.10 -22.65
C ASP A 413 -6.65 -0.90 -23.07
N ALA A 414 -7.26 0.25 -23.36
CA ALA A 414 -6.54 1.49 -23.64
C ALA A 414 -5.72 1.95 -22.44
N MET A 415 -6.26 1.83 -21.23
CA MET A 415 -5.56 2.21 -19.99
C MET A 415 -4.29 1.38 -19.75
N GLN A 416 -4.31 0.08 -20.06
CA GLN A 416 -3.11 -0.78 -19.99
C GLN A 416 -2.02 -0.32 -20.96
N VAL A 417 -2.40 0.12 -22.16
CA VAL A 417 -1.45 0.68 -23.13
C VAL A 417 -0.82 1.96 -22.60
N PHE A 418 -1.60 2.88 -22.02
CA PHE A 418 -1.03 4.06 -21.36
C PHE A 418 -0.02 3.68 -20.27
N GLN A 419 -0.32 2.72 -19.40
CA GLN A 419 0.60 2.34 -18.31
C GLN A 419 1.89 1.64 -18.79
N SER A 420 1.86 0.97 -19.94
CA SER A 420 3.04 0.28 -20.52
C SER A 420 3.94 1.20 -21.33
N CYS A 421 3.49 2.42 -21.66
CA CYS A 421 4.27 3.38 -22.44
C CYS A 421 5.39 4.04 -21.61
N TYR A 422 6.48 4.42 -22.29
CA TYR A 422 7.67 4.99 -21.65
C TYR A 422 7.55 6.50 -21.36
N PHE A 423 6.74 7.23 -22.15
CA PHE A 423 6.51 8.69 -22.05
C PHE A 423 7.74 9.53 -21.72
N PRO A 424 8.69 9.65 -22.62
CA PRO A 424 9.92 10.35 -22.31
C PRO A 424 9.83 11.90 -22.33
N GLY A 425 8.73 12.46 -22.83
CA GLY A 425 8.29 13.83 -22.56
C GLY A 425 7.40 13.95 -21.31
N ASN A 426 7.37 12.89 -20.50
CA ASN A 426 6.66 12.80 -19.22
C ASN A 426 5.19 13.21 -19.33
N VAL A 427 4.70 14.02 -18.38
CA VAL A 427 3.29 14.42 -18.29
C VAL A 427 2.85 15.25 -19.49
N ARG A 428 3.75 16.09 -20.05
CA ARG A 428 3.45 16.91 -21.24
C ARG A 428 3.17 16.04 -22.47
N GLU A 429 3.90 14.94 -22.62
CA GLU A 429 3.64 13.99 -23.69
C GLU A 429 2.35 13.21 -23.47
N LEU A 430 2.09 12.79 -22.23
CA LEU A 430 0.86 12.10 -21.84
C LEU A 430 -0.37 12.97 -22.14
N GLU A 431 -0.37 14.24 -21.73
CA GLU A 431 -1.44 15.20 -21.98
C GLU A 431 -1.71 15.34 -23.49
N ASN A 432 -0.66 15.56 -24.29
CA ASN A 432 -0.78 15.65 -25.74
C ASN A 432 -1.31 14.35 -26.37
N CYS A 433 -0.91 13.19 -25.84
CA CYS A 433 -1.37 11.90 -26.32
C CYS A 433 -2.87 11.72 -26.05
N VAL A 434 -3.32 11.99 -24.83
CA VAL A 434 -4.74 11.91 -24.44
C VAL A 434 -5.59 12.86 -25.29
N ASN A 435 -5.18 14.14 -25.41
CA ASN A 435 -5.90 15.13 -26.21
C ASN A 435 -6.00 14.72 -27.68
N ARG A 436 -4.91 14.19 -28.26
CA ARG A 436 -4.90 13.71 -29.65
C ARG A 436 -5.85 12.53 -29.85
N VAL A 437 -5.82 11.55 -28.96
CA VAL A 437 -6.69 10.37 -29.06
C VAL A 437 -8.15 10.76 -28.89
N ALA A 438 -8.47 11.60 -27.89
CA ALA A 438 -9.81 12.10 -27.66
C ALA A 438 -10.36 12.90 -28.87
N THR A 439 -9.51 13.70 -29.53
CA THR A 439 -9.86 14.44 -30.74
C THR A 439 -10.15 13.52 -31.93
N MET A 440 -9.37 12.46 -32.12
CA MET A 440 -9.52 11.54 -33.26
C MET A 440 -10.62 10.49 -33.05
N THR A 441 -11.03 10.26 -31.80
CA THR A 441 -12.05 9.26 -31.44
C THR A 441 -13.44 9.77 -31.80
N ARG A 442 -14.13 9.03 -32.67
CA ARG A 442 -15.51 9.35 -33.09
C ARG A 442 -16.57 8.79 -32.15
N GLY A 443 -16.23 7.78 -31.34
CA GLY A 443 -17.13 7.18 -30.35
C GLY A 443 -17.08 7.88 -28.98
N GLU A 444 -17.84 7.32 -28.04
CA GLU A 444 -17.88 7.72 -26.62
C GLU A 444 -16.84 6.99 -25.76
N VAL A 445 -16.17 5.98 -26.30
CA VAL A 445 -15.18 5.18 -25.57
C VAL A 445 -13.89 5.06 -26.39
N ILE A 446 -12.75 5.35 -25.76
CA ILE A 446 -11.41 5.16 -26.31
C ILE A 446 -10.95 3.73 -26.06
N HIS A 447 -10.62 3.01 -27.12
CA HIS A 447 -10.07 1.65 -27.07
C HIS A 447 -8.59 1.61 -27.44
N HIS A 448 -7.92 0.47 -27.19
CA HIS A 448 -6.50 0.31 -27.51
C HIS A 448 -6.18 0.57 -29.01
N ILE A 449 -7.13 0.29 -29.91
CA ILE A 449 -6.96 0.46 -31.35
C ILE A 449 -6.88 1.94 -31.77
N ASP A 450 -7.39 2.86 -30.96
CA ASP A 450 -7.40 4.30 -31.23
C ASP A 450 -6.07 4.96 -30.86
N LEU A 451 -5.23 4.25 -30.09
CA LEU A 451 -3.92 4.72 -29.68
C LEU A 451 -2.90 4.66 -30.84
N PRO A 452 -2.19 5.76 -31.16
CA PRO A 452 -1.25 5.82 -32.28
C PRO A 452 -0.10 4.82 -32.18
N CYS A 453 0.28 4.39 -30.98
CA CYS A 453 1.35 3.42 -30.75
C CYS A 453 1.02 2.01 -31.26
N GLN A 454 -0.26 1.65 -31.35
CA GLN A 454 -0.69 0.36 -31.91
C GLN A 454 -0.70 0.35 -33.44
N ARG A 455 -0.68 1.53 -34.09
CA ARG A 455 -0.70 1.68 -35.55
C ARG A 455 0.64 2.14 -36.13
N ASP A 456 1.74 2.04 -35.38
CA ASP A 456 3.07 2.57 -35.74
C ASP A 456 3.10 4.09 -36.05
N LEU A 457 2.09 4.85 -35.60
CA LEU A 457 1.94 6.29 -35.81
C LEU A 457 2.33 7.12 -34.57
N CYS A 458 3.06 6.50 -33.64
CA CYS A 458 3.58 7.18 -32.47
C CYS A 458 4.71 8.13 -32.90
N LEU A 459 4.37 9.41 -33.05
CA LEU A 459 5.34 10.46 -33.41
C LEU A 459 6.49 10.54 -32.39
N SER A 460 6.23 10.24 -31.12
CA SER A 460 7.27 10.10 -30.12
C SER A 460 8.25 9.00 -30.54
N SER A 461 7.82 7.78 -30.84
CA SER A 461 8.74 6.73 -31.30
C SER A 461 9.59 7.11 -32.53
N VAL A 462 9.07 7.98 -33.42
CA VAL A 462 9.80 8.47 -34.61
C VAL A 462 10.87 9.50 -34.24
N LEU A 463 10.55 10.46 -33.37
CA LEU A 463 11.51 11.48 -32.88
C LEU A 463 12.70 10.85 -32.15
N TRP A 464 12.52 9.67 -31.57
CA TRP A 464 13.59 8.92 -30.89
C TRP A 464 14.42 8.04 -31.81
N ARG A 465 13.89 7.64 -32.97
CA ARG A 465 14.65 6.92 -33.99
C ARG A 465 15.67 7.82 -34.68
N HIS A 466 15.42 9.14 -34.74
CA HIS A 466 16.36 10.13 -35.23
C HIS A 466 17.27 10.62 -34.10
N ARG A 467 18.37 9.91 -33.87
CA ARG A 467 19.39 10.29 -32.87
C ARG A 467 20.35 11.34 -33.45
N THR A 468 20.82 12.25 -32.59
CA THR A 468 22.00 13.07 -32.88
C THR A 468 23.27 12.19 -32.85
N PRO A 469 24.40 12.61 -33.45
CA PRO A 469 25.66 11.86 -33.41
C PRO A 469 26.17 11.53 -31.99
N ASP A 470 25.69 12.26 -30.99
CA ASP A 470 26.07 12.18 -29.58
C ASP A 470 25.09 11.34 -28.73
N ASP A 471 24.27 10.50 -29.39
CA ASP A 471 23.32 9.54 -28.80
C ASP A 471 22.20 10.16 -27.91
N ARG A 472 21.99 11.48 -28.00
CA ARG A 472 20.90 12.20 -27.32
C ARG A 472 19.68 12.38 -28.22
N PRO A 473 18.45 12.20 -27.70
CA PRO A 473 17.23 12.55 -28.43
C PRO A 473 17.12 14.07 -28.61
N VAL A 474 16.51 14.51 -29.71
CA VAL A 474 16.37 15.93 -30.05
C VAL A 474 15.39 16.62 -29.07
N GLY A 475 15.76 17.79 -28.53
CA GLY A 475 14.79 18.71 -27.89
C GLY A 475 14.50 18.51 -26.39
N GLY A 476 15.45 18.02 -25.59
CA GLY A 476 15.32 17.99 -24.11
C GLY A 476 14.48 16.83 -23.55
N LEU A 477 14.38 15.78 -24.35
CA LEU A 477 13.76 14.49 -24.06
C LEU A 477 14.66 13.63 -23.12
N GLY A 478 14.06 12.75 -22.29
CA GLY A 478 14.76 11.95 -21.26
C GLY A 478 15.79 10.89 -21.75
N ALA A 479 16.23 9.98 -20.88
CA ALA A 479 17.14 8.89 -21.29
C ALA A 479 16.43 7.85 -22.19
N ALA A 480 17.15 7.25 -23.15
CA ALA A 480 16.58 6.26 -24.08
C ALA A 480 16.10 4.99 -23.35
N PRO A 481 14.93 4.43 -23.70
CA PRO A 481 14.51 3.14 -23.16
C PRO A 481 15.43 2.02 -23.67
N PRO A 482 15.64 0.93 -22.88
CA PRO A 482 16.26 -0.28 -23.40
C PRO A 482 15.45 -0.80 -24.60
N GLU A 483 16.14 -1.31 -25.62
CA GLU A 483 15.49 -1.75 -26.87
C GLU A 483 14.30 -2.68 -26.58
N PRO A 484 13.10 -2.40 -27.10
CA PRO A 484 11.97 -3.29 -26.90
C PRO A 484 12.24 -4.62 -27.61
N ARG A 485 12.33 -5.71 -26.85
CA ARG A 485 12.13 -7.06 -27.41
C ARG A 485 10.76 -7.07 -28.07
N ARG A 486 10.76 -7.20 -29.41
CA ARG A 486 9.55 -7.37 -30.20
C ARG A 486 8.88 -8.69 -29.83
N GLU A 487 8.07 -8.71 -28.80
CA GLU A 487 7.04 -9.73 -28.66
C GLU A 487 5.91 -9.37 -29.61
N ARG A 488 5.93 -9.99 -30.79
CA ARG A 488 4.80 -9.97 -31.70
C ARG A 488 3.65 -10.65 -30.97
N TYR A 489 2.63 -9.88 -30.57
CA TYR A 489 1.33 -10.46 -30.27
C TYR A 489 0.86 -11.23 -31.51
N ALA A 490 0.83 -12.55 -31.40
CA ALA A 490 0.36 -13.43 -32.46
C ALA A 490 -1.14 -13.19 -32.65
N VAL A 491 -1.48 -12.46 -33.71
CA VAL A 491 -2.85 -12.40 -34.21
C VAL A 491 -3.19 -13.80 -34.74
N GLY A 492 -4.10 -14.48 -34.05
CA GLY A 492 -4.63 -15.76 -34.48
C GLY A 492 -5.36 -15.63 -35.81
N GLY A 493 -4.87 -16.35 -36.82
CA GLY A 493 -5.53 -16.53 -38.11
C GLY A 493 -5.35 -17.98 -38.54
N GLY A 494 -6.46 -18.73 -38.56
CA GLY A 494 -6.48 -20.15 -38.89
C GLY A 494 -6.28 -20.45 -40.38
N GLY A 495 -5.88 -21.68 -40.66
CA GLY A 495 -5.77 -22.27 -42.00
C GLY A 495 -5.04 -23.60 -41.91
N GLY A 496 -5.69 -24.71 -42.26
CA GLY A 496 -5.30 -26.07 -41.87
C GLY A 496 -4.34 -26.82 -42.79
N GLY A 497 -3.90 -27.98 -42.29
CA GLY A 497 -3.78 -29.23 -43.08
C GLY A 497 -2.37 -29.78 -43.33
N GLY A 498 -2.11 -30.99 -42.83
CA GLY A 498 -1.18 -31.95 -43.46
C GLY A 498 -0.03 -32.48 -42.57
N ALA A 499 -0.04 -33.79 -42.33
CA ALA A 499 0.83 -34.53 -41.39
C ALA A 499 2.16 -35.04 -42.01
N ALA A 500 3.21 -35.22 -41.19
CA ALA A 500 4.13 -36.38 -41.23
C ALA A 500 5.14 -36.42 -40.04
N MET A 501 5.21 -37.62 -39.46
CA MET A 501 6.00 -38.31 -38.39
C MET A 501 7.52 -37.97 -38.11
N PRO A 502 8.11 -38.53 -37.01
CA PRO A 502 9.17 -37.89 -36.19
C PRO A 502 10.57 -38.58 -36.13
N ALA A 503 11.48 -37.94 -35.36
CA ALA A 503 12.70 -38.42 -34.66
C ALA A 503 14.05 -38.48 -35.45
N PRO A 504 15.25 -38.37 -34.81
CA PRO A 504 15.54 -38.61 -33.40
C PRO A 504 16.37 -37.57 -32.62
N SER A 505 16.23 -37.69 -31.31
CA SER A 505 16.96 -37.07 -30.20
C SER A 505 18.34 -37.68 -29.96
N VAL A 506 19.33 -36.85 -29.60
CA VAL A 506 20.50 -37.23 -28.78
C VAL A 506 20.80 -36.06 -27.81
N PRO A 507 21.14 -36.31 -26.54
CA PRO A 507 21.01 -35.35 -25.43
C PRO A 507 22.32 -34.59 -25.18
N VAL A 508 22.30 -33.55 -24.33
CA VAL A 508 23.38 -33.23 -23.36
C VAL A 508 22.95 -32.10 -22.39
N SER A 509 22.99 -32.46 -21.10
CA SER A 509 23.28 -31.72 -19.84
C SER A 509 22.75 -30.29 -19.54
N MET A 510 22.07 -30.20 -18.40
CA MET A 510 21.90 -29.06 -17.46
C MET A 510 23.24 -28.61 -16.82
N PRO A 511 23.45 -27.40 -16.22
CA PRO A 511 22.55 -26.84 -15.17
C PRO A 511 22.43 -25.31 -14.97
N ALA A 512 21.44 -24.98 -14.13
CA ALA A 512 21.34 -23.98 -13.05
C ALA A 512 21.73 -22.48 -13.24
N ARG A 513 20.70 -21.64 -13.05
CA ARG A 513 20.59 -20.39 -12.26
C ARG A 513 21.87 -19.55 -12.05
N ALA A 514 21.85 -18.32 -12.54
CA ALA A 514 22.59 -17.20 -11.97
C ALA A 514 21.64 -16.02 -11.66
N VAL A 515 21.81 -15.51 -10.46
CA VAL A 515 21.06 -14.50 -9.73
C VAL A 515 21.41 -13.11 -10.23
N ALA A 516 20.41 -12.23 -10.37
CA ALA A 516 20.62 -10.81 -10.64
C ALA A 516 21.17 -10.12 -9.38
N ALA A 517 22.25 -9.35 -9.54
CA ALA A 517 22.76 -8.43 -8.51
C ALA A 517 22.72 -6.99 -9.04
N ASP A 518 22.13 -6.11 -8.22
CA ASP A 518 22.01 -4.66 -8.34
C ASP A 518 23.35 -3.96 -7.99
N PRO A 519 23.63 -2.73 -8.49
CA PRO A 519 24.91 -2.07 -8.37
C PRO A 519 24.95 -1.10 -7.17
N GLY A 520 26.05 -1.09 -6.43
CA GLY A 520 26.42 0.06 -5.62
C GLY A 520 27.15 -0.25 -4.31
N ARG A 521 28.48 -0.16 -4.35
CA ARG A 521 29.30 0.45 -3.28
C ARG A 521 30.72 0.69 -3.80
N HIS A 522 31.24 1.87 -3.47
CA HIS A 522 32.56 2.38 -3.82
C HIS A 522 33.61 1.99 -2.76
N GLU A 523 34.86 1.95 -3.24
CA GLU A 523 36.16 2.15 -2.59
C GLU A 523 36.98 0.91 -2.12
N ASP A 524 38.20 0.92 -2.65
CA ASP A 524 39.48 0.28 -2.28
C ASP A 524 39.77 -1.21 -2.59
N ASP A 525 40.71 -1.35 -3.54
CA ASP A 525 41.89 -2.22 -3.58
C ASP A 525 41.79 -3.75 -3.86
N GLU A 526 42.49 -4.12 -4.94
CA GLU A 526 42.97 -5.46 -5.35
C GLU A 526 41.92 -6.57 -5.59
N GLU A 527 41.21 -6.48 -6.72
CA GLU A 527 40.39 -7.60 -7.22
C GLU A 527 41.24 -8.76 -7.77
N ASP A 528 40.92 -9.94 -7.23
CA ASP A 528 41.53 -11.26 -7.41
C ASP A 528 41.67 -11.69 -8.90
N LEU A 529 42.92 -11.92 -9.33
CA LEU A 529 43.27 -12.45 -10.66
C LEU A 529 43.37 -13.99 -10.68
N SER A 530 42.93 -14.69 -9.61
CA SER A 530 42.99 -16.15 -9.46
C SER A 530 42.44 -16.94 -10.66
N ILE A 531 41.51 -16.36 -11.44
CA ILE A 531 40.95 -16.92 -12.69
C ILE A 531 42.02 -17.16 -13.79
N LEU A 532 43.17 -16.48 -13.72
CA LEU A 532 44.31 -16.71 -14.61
C LEU A 532 45.22 -17.85 -14.14
N ASP A 533 45.15 -18.22 -12.86
CA ASP A 533 45.99 -19.24 -12.22
C ASP A 533 45.29 -20.61 -12.09
N ASP A 534 43.96 -20.67 -12.30
CA ASP A 534 43.23 -21.94 -12.32
C ASP A 534 43.54 -22.75 -13.59
N ASP A 535 44.16 -23.92 -13.37
CA ASP A 535 44.38 -25.00 -14.33
C ASP A 535 43.02 -25.57 -14.78
N TYR A 536 42.39 -24.90 -15.75
CA TYR A 536 41.20 -25.39 -16.41
C TYR A 536 41.58 -26.60 -17.28
N GLU A 537 41.05 -27.78 -16.94
CA GLU A 537 41.16 -29.02 -17.71
C GLU A 537 40.70 -28.76 -19.16
N GLY A 538 41.66 -28.62 -20.07
CA GLY A 538 41.42 -28.28 -21.48
C GLY A 538 42.34 -27.19 -22.04
N SER A 539 43.10 -26.48 -21.20
CA SER A 539 44.18 -25.59 -21.65
C SER A 539 45.52 -26.32 -21.58
N GLY A 540 46.13 -26.60 -22.73
CA GLY A 540 47.37 -27.39 -22.81
C GLY A 540 48.59 -26.66 -22.25
N GLY A 541 48.72 -26.61 -20.92
CA GLY A 541 49.94 -26.18 -20.20
C GLY A 541 50.40 -24.75 -20.49
N LEU A 542 49.52 -23.88 -21.00
CA LEU A 542 49.87 -22.51 -21.37
C LEU A 542 49.97 -21.65 -20.12
N THR A 543 51.07 -20.90 -20.01
CA THR A 543 51.26 -19.96 -18.92
C THR A 543 50.19 -18.85 -18.95
N PRO A 544 49.86 -18.22 -17.81
CA PRO A 544 48.89 -17.11 -17.74
C PRO A 544 49.15 -15.98 -18.75
N ARG A 545 50.44 -15.71 -19.01
CA ARG A 545 50.90 -14.76 -20.02
C ARG A 545 50.53 -15.18 -21.44
N GLU A 546 50.70 -16.45 -21.79
CA GLU A 546 50.40 -16.98 -23.13
C GLU A 546 48.89 -17.02 -23.39
N ARG A 547 48.08 -17.35 -22.38
CA ARG A 547 46.61 -17.24 -22.46
C ARG A 547 46.16 -15.82 -22.78
N LEU A 548 46.78 -14.83 -22.14
CA LEU A 548 46.45 -13.42 -22.35
C LEU A 548 46.83 -12.96 -23.77
N VAL A 549 48.01 -13.36 -24.27
CA VAL A 549 48.44 -13.05 -25.65
C VAL A 549 47.52 -13.72 -26.68
N ALA A 550 47.20 -15.00 -26.52
CA ALA A 550 46.32 -15.72 -27.43
C ALA A 550 44.91 -15.11 -27.49
N ALA A 551 44.36 -14.68 -26.35
CA ALA A 551 43.08 -13.98 -26.30
C ALA A 551 43.14 -12.61 -26.98
N MET A 552 44.24 -11.87 -26.80
CA MET A 552 44.46 -10.59 -27.47
C MET A 552 44.61 -10.75 -28.99
N GLU A 553 45.35 -11.75 -29.47
CA GLU A 553 45.47 -12.04 -30.90
C GLU A 553 44.13 -12.44 -31.53
N LYS A 554 43.37 -13.33 -30.89
CA LYS A 554 42.03 -13.73 -31.34
C LYS A 554 41.02 -12.58 -31.31
N ALA A 555 41.24 -11.61 -30.44
CA ALA A 555 40.45 -10.39 -30.35
C ALA A 555 40.89 -9.27 -31.31
N GLY A 556 41.96 -9.46 -32.10
CA GLY A 556 42.53 -8.40 -32.94
C GLY A 556 43.09 -7.24 -32.12
N TRP A 557 43.67 -7.54 -30.96
CA TRP A 557 44.23 -6.59 -29.98
C TRP A 557 43.22 -5.60 -29.36
N VAL A 558 41.92 -5.89 -29.48
CA VAL A 558 40.86 -5.11 -28.82
C VAL A 558 40.58 -5.65 -27.41
N GLN A 559 40.99 -4.92 -26.38
CA GLN A 559 40.89 -5.33 -24.97
C GLN A 559 39.47 -5.72 -24.53
N ALA A 560 38.45 -4.95 -24.92
CA ALA A 560 37.05 -5.24 -24.55
C ALA A 560 36.49 -6.53 -25.20
N LYS A 561 37.12 -7.00 -26.29
CA LYS A 561 36.77 -8.26 -26.94
C LYS A 561 37.56 -9.42 -26.33
N ALA A 562 38.84 -9.22 -25.98
CA ALA A 562 39.62 -10.18 -25.21
C ALA A 562 39.04 -10.43 -23.80
N ALA A 563 38.54 -9.38 -23.15
CA ALA A 563 37.84 -9.43 -21.86
C ALA A 563 36.67 -10.42 -21.89
N ARG A 564 35.82 -10.31 -22.92
CA ARG A 564 34.68 -11.22 -23.14
C ARG A 564 35.11 -12.68 -23.42
N LEU A 565 36.24 -12.89 -24.08
CA LEU A 565 36.76 -14.23 -24.36
C LEU A 565 37.31 -14.93 -23.12
N LEU A 566 37.83 -14.15 -22.15
CA LEU A 566 38.41 -14.66 -20.91
C LEU A 566 37.47 -14.57 -19.71
N GLY A 567 36.24 -14.07 -19.88
CA GLY A 567 35.29 -13.86 -18.78
C GLY A 567 35.70 -12.75 -17.80
N LEU A 568 36.60 -11.85 -18.22
CA LEU A 568 37.14 -10.76 -17.40
C LEU A 568 36.50 -9.42 -17.77
N THR A 569 36.64 -8.43 -16.88
CA THR A 569 36.27 -7.04 -17.20
C THR A 569 37.36 -6.37 -18.07
N PRO A 570 37.03 -5.33 -18.86
CA PRO A 570 38.04 -4.57 -19.62
C PRO A 570 39.15 -3.99 -18.73
N ARG A 571 38.82 -3.62 -17.47
CA ARG A 571 39.78 -3.08 -16.50
C ARG A 571 40.75 -4.16 -16.00
N GLN A 572 40.25 -5.37 -15.75
CA GLN A 572 41.08 -6.53 -15.37
C GLN A 572 42.04 -6.95 -16.47
N ILE A 573 41.60 -6.94 -17.74
CA ILE A 573 42.50 -7.16 -18.89
C ILE A 573 43.59 -6.09 -18.95
N GLY A 574 43.23 -4.81 -18.78
CA GLY A 574 44.21 -3.72 -18.77
C GLY A 574 45.28 -3.88 -17.69
N TYR A 575 44.86 -4.31 -16.50
CA TYR A 575 45.77 -4.59 -15.39
C TYR A 575 46.64 -5.85 -15.66
N ALA A 576 46.06 -6.94 -16.16
CA ALA A 576 46.79 -8.17 -16.48
C ALA A 576 47.85 -7.96 -17.58
N LEU A 577 47.55 -7.14 -18.59
CA LEU A 577 48.51 -6.78 -19.65
C LEU A 577 49.69 -6.01 -19.08
N LYS A 578 49.43 -5.10 -18.13
CA LYS A 578 50.47 -4.33 -17.42
C LYS A 578 51.31 -5.23 -16.50
N LYS A 579 50.67 -6.14 -15.76
CA LYS A 579 51.32 -7.11 -14.86
C LYS A 579 52.25 -8.06 -15.60
N HIS A 580 51.85 -8.55 -16.77
CA HIS A 580 52.66 -9.47 -17.60
C HIS A 580 53.53 -8.79 -18.67
N ASN A 581 53.61 -7.45 -18.62
CA ASN A 581 54.40 -6.61 -19.51
C ASN A 581 54.16 -6.92 -21.02
N ILE A 582 52.89 -6.93 -21.42
CA ILE A 582 52.45 -7.18 -22.81
C ILE A 582 52.02 -5.84 -23.43
N GLU A 583 52.76 -5.40 -24.45
CA GLU A 583 52.41 -4.20 -25.21
C GLU A 583 51.25 -4.47 -26.17
N VAL A 584 50.25 -3.58 -26.17
CA VAL A 584 49.10 -3.66 -27.07
C VAL A 584 49.52 -3.23 -28.47
N LYS A 585 49.53 -4.16 -29.42
CA LYS A 585 49.73 -3.83 -30.84
C LYS A 585 48.47 -3.14 -31.37
N ARG A 586 48.60 -1.93 -31.92
CA ARG A 586 47.53 -1.35 -32.75
C ARG A 586 47.65 -1.95 -34.14
N LEU A 587 46.70 -2.81 -34.51
CA LEU A 587 46.53 -3.33 -35.87
C LEU A 587 45.72 -2.37 -36.73
#